data_AF-A0A5E6Y425-F1
#
_entry.id   AF-A0A5E6Y425-F1
#
_cell.length_a   1.000
_cell.length_b   1.000
_cell.length_c   1.000
_cell.angle_alpha   90.00
_cell.angle_beta   90.00
_cell.angle_gamma   90.00
#
_symmetry.space_group_name_H-M   'P 1'
#
loop_
_entity.id
_entity.type
_entity.pdbx_description
1 polymer ?
#
loop_
_entity_poly.entity_id
_entity_poly.type
_entity_poly.pdbx_seq_one_letter_code
_entity_poly.pdbx_strand_id
1 'polypeptide(L)'
;MGTDVNFGEITRQFVAHLQTTPKFDLKLSSEVQDITRNEDGSWRVSYKNLKDGSKTETDAKFVFIGAGGGALHLLQKSGIPEAKEYAGFPVGGSFLVTENPTIAEQHLAKAYGKASVGAPPMSVPHLDTRVLDGKRVILFGPFATFSTKFLKEGSYLDLLTTTTTHNVWPMTKVGIKEYPLVEYLAGQLMLSDEDRLNALKEYFPNAKAEDWRLWQAGQRVQIIKRDEAAGGVLKLGTEIVASQDGSIAGLLGASPGASTAAPIMLTVLQKVFKDKVATPEWQAKLHQIVPSYGTQLNGSPEKVAQEWAYTAKVLELTPPPAVIAPAVTPVTVDTDAKAPKASAASDMAL
;
A
#
# COMPACT_ATOMS: atom_id res chain seq x y z
N MET A 1 11.12 -12.50 -12.78
CA MET A 1 10.09 -11.94 -13.69
C MET A 1 8.81 -11.79 -12.90
N GLY A 2 8.05 -10.72 -13.11
CA GLY A 2 6.74 -10.51 -12.48
C GLY A 2 5.65 -10.41 -13.52
N THR A 3 4.45 -10.88 -13.19
CA THR A 3 3.25 -10.77 -14.03
C THR A 3 2.43 -9.56 -13.57
N ASP A 4 1.89 -8.78 -14.51
CA ASP A 4 1.01 -7.67 -14.18
C ASP A 4 -0.34 -8.18 -13.66
N VAL A 5 -0.93 -7.45 -12.73
CA VAL A 5 -2.16 -7.86 -12.05
C VAL A 5 -3.17 -6.72 -12.06
N ASN A 6 -4.37 -6.99 -12.56
CA ASN A 6 -5.49 -6.06 -12.47
C ASN A 6 -6.19 -6.22 -11.11
N PHE A 7 -5.77 -5.42 -10.13
CA PHE A 7 -6.34 -5.46 -8.77
C PHE A 7 -7.83 -5.10 -8.70
N GLY A 8 -8.31 -4.24 -9.60
CA GLY A 8 -9.73 -3.91 -9.68
C GLY A 8 -10.56 -5.14 -10.06
N GLU A 9 -10.03 -5.93 -11.00
CA GLU A 9 -10.67 -7.17 -11.43
C GLU A 9 -10.58 -8.28 -10.38
N ILE A 10 -9.41 -8.49 -9.76
CA ILE A 10 -9.28 -9.44 -8.64
C ILE A 10 -10.26 -9.12 -7.51
N THR A 11 -10.39 -7.83 -7.15
CA THR A 11 -11.32 -7.41 -6.10
C THR A 11 -12.77 -7.76 -6.47
N ARG A 12 -13.18 -7.53 -7.72
CA ARG A 12 -14.53 -7.89 -8.20
C ARG A 12 -14.75 -9.40 -8.14
N GLN A 13 -13.78 -10.21 -8.55
CA GLN A 13 -13.90 -11.67 -8.50
C GLN A 13 -13.98 -12.19 -7.06
N PHE A 14 -13.18 -11.66 -6.14
CA PHE A 14 -13.26 -12.01 -4.72
C PHE A 14 -14.63 -11.66 -4.13
N VAL A 15 -15.13 -10.44 -4.39
CA VAL A 15 -16.46 -10.02 -3.90
C VAL A 15 -17.56 -10.87 -4.53
N ALA A 16 -17.52 -11.14 -5.84
CA ALA A 16 -18.49 -11.97 -6.52
C ALA A 16 -18.54 -13.39 -5.93
N HIS A 17 -17.38 -13.98 -5.66
CA HIS A 17 -17.32 -15.27 -4.96
C HIS A 17 -17.90 -15.19 -3.56
N LEU A 18 -17.53 -14.19 -2.76
CA LEU A 18 -18.05 -14.02 -1.39
C LEU A 18 -19.58 -13.85 -1.37
N GLN A 19 -20.16 -13.15 -2.35
CA GLN A 19 -21.61 -13.00 -2.50
C GLN A 19 -22.34 -14.31 -2.80
N THR A 20 -21.64 -15.37 -3.25
CA THR A 20 -22.24 -16.72 -3.36
C THR A 20 -22.38 -17.43 -2.01
N THR A 21 -21.76 -16.89 -0.96
CA THR A 21 -21.79 -17.48 0.38
C THR A 21 -22.91 -16.86 1.23
N PRO A 22 -23.64 -17.66 2.02
CA PRO A 22 -24.77 -17.17 2.83
C PRO A 22 -24.35 -16.33 4.05
N LYS A 23 -23.05 -16.16 4.30
CA LYS A 23 -22.49 -15.48 5.48
C LYS A 23 -21.80 -14.16 5.13
N PHE A 24 -22.09 -13.60 3.96
CA PHE A 24 -21.47 -12.38 3.47
C PHE A 24 -22.54 -11.40 2.98
N ASP A 25 -22.50 -10.20 3.54
CA ASP A 25 -23.34 -9.08 3.12
C ASP A 25 -22.47 -7.97 2.55
N LEU A 26 -22.83 -7.48 1.37
CA LEU A 26 -22.16 -6.34 0.73
C LEU A 26 -23.07 -5.11 0.75
N LYS A 27 -22.58 -4.02 1.33
CA LYS A 27 -23.24 -2.71 1.25
C LYS A 27 -22.38 -1.73 0.45
N LEU A 28 -22.85 -1.39 -0.75
CA LEU A 28 -22.25 -0.37 -1.59
C LEU A 28 -22.93 0.98 -1.38
N SER A 29 -22.27 2.05 -1.84
CA SER A 29 -22.73 3.43 -1.62
C SER A 29 -22.99 3.74 -0.14
N SER A 30 -22.29 3.06 0.76
CA SER A 30 -22.43 3.19 2.22
C SER A 30 -21.12 3.69 2.79
N GLU A 31 -21.11 4.93 3.28
CA GLU A 31 -19.94 5.57 3.87
C GLU A 31 -19.99 5.45 5.39
N VAL A 32 -18.98 4.79 5.98
CA VAL A 32 -18.84 4.73 7.43
C VAL A 32 -18.50 6.12 7.96
N GLN A 33 -19.36 6.64 8.82
CA GLN A 33 -19.23 7.97 9.42
C GLN A 33 -18.68 7.90 10.84
N ASP A 34 -18.93 6.83 11.58
CA ASP A 34 -18.50 6.71 12.97
C ASP A 34 -18.32 5.24 13.39
N ILE A 35 -17.44 5.04 14.38
CA ILE A 35 -17.20 3.74 15.00
C ILE A 35 -17.14 3.99 16.51
N THR A 36 -18.05 3.39 17.27
CA THR A 36 -18.11 3.57 18.73
C THR A 36 -18.13 2.23 19.46
N ARG A 37 -17.67 2.21 20.71
CA ARG A 37 -17.67 1.00 21.53
C ARG A 37 -18.98 0.92 22.33
N ASN A 38 -19.67 -0.20 22.21
CA ASN A 38 -20.88 -0.51 22.99
C ASN A 38 -20.51 -0.96 24.41
N GLU A 39 -21.48 -0.91 25.34
CA GLU A 39 -21.30 -1.33 26.74
C GLU A 39 -20.93 -2.82 26.88
N ASP A 40 -21.41 -3.67 25.96
CA ASP A 40 -21.11 -5.10 25.92
C ASP A 40 -19.71 -5.41 25.32
N GLY A 41 -18.96 -4.37 24.94
CA GLY A 41 -17.66 -4.50 24.32
C GLY A 41 -17.68 -4.83 22.83
N SER A 42 -18.84 -4.83 22.16
CA SER A 42 -18.91 -4.83 20.70
C SER A 42 -18.67 -3.43 20.11
N TRP A 43 -18.55 -3.35 18.79
CA TRP A 43 -18.37 -2.10 18.05
C TRP A 43 -19.62 -1.76 17.26
N ARG A 44 -20.12 -0.55 17.42
CA ARG A 44 -21.17 0.02 16.59
C ARG A 44 -20.55 0.77 15.43
N VAL A 45 -20.90 0.36 14.20
CA VAL A 45 -20.46 1.02 12.97
C VAL A 45 -21.64 1.77 12.37
N SER A 46 -21.58 3.10 12.40
CA SER A 46 -22.62 3.97 11.85
C SER A 46 -22.21 4.43 10.46
N TYR A 47 -23.08 4.24 9.46
CA TYR A 47 -22.82 4.58 8.07
C TYR A 47 -24.01 5.26 7.40
N LYS A 48 -23.71 6.05 6.37
CA LYS A 48 -24.67 6.80 5.57
C LYS A 48 -24.73 6.24 4.15
N ASN A 49 -25.92 5.95 3.67
CA ASN A 49 -26.13 5.65 2.26
C ASN A 49 -26.03 6.95 1.44
N LEU A 50 -25.13 6.98 0.46
CA LEU A 50 -24.82 8.14 -0.35
C LEU A 50 -25.87 8.39 -1.45
N LYS A 51 -26.74 7.42 -1.75
CA LYS A 51 -27.80 7.57 -2.77
C LYS A 51 -29.03 8.29 -2.23
N ASP A 52 -29.46 7.94 -1.02
CA ASP A 52 -30.70 8.44 -0.41
C ASP A 52 -30.48 9.24 0.88
N GLY A 53 -29.26 9.25 1.42
CA GLY A 53 -28.88 9.97 2.62
C GLY A 53 -29.27 9.29 3.93
N SER A 54 -29.90 8.11 3.90
CA SER A 54 -30.28 7.35 5.09
C SER A 54 -29.07 6.98 5.94
N LYS A 55 -29.26 6.94 7.26
CA LYS A 55 -28.25 6.52 8.23
C LYS A 55 -28.66 5.20 8.85
N THR A 56 -27.72 4.29 8.97
CA THR A 56 -27.93 2.96 9.53
C THR A 56 -26.72 2.54 10.34
N GLU A 57 -26.92 1.60 11.24
CA GLU A 57 -25.89 1.12 12.16
C GLU A 57 -25.81 -0.40 12.11
N THR A 58 -24.66 -0.95 12.46
CA THR A 58 -24.46 -2.39 12.59
C THR A 58 -23.46 -2.65 13.70
N ASP A 59 -23.81 -3.56 14.61
CA ASP A 59 -22.93 -3.97 15.71
C ASP A 59 -22.08 -5.18 15.28
N ALA A 60 -20.79 -5.14 15.62
CA ALA A 60 -19.81 -6.15 15.25
C ALA A 60 -18.88 -6.49 16.42
N LYS A 61 -18.56 -7.78 16.58
CA LYS A 61 -17.58 -8.23 17.60
C LYS A 61 -16.14 -7.90 17.22
N PHE A 62 -15.87 -7.83 15.92
CA PHE A 62 -14.58 -7.48 15.35
C PHE A 62 -14.76 -6.52 14.18
N VAL A 63 -13.92 -5.50 14.09
CA VAL A 63 -13.92 -4.52 12.98
C VAL A 63 -12.55 -4.47 12.32
N PHE A 64 -12.51 -4.65 10.99
CA PHE A 64 -11.31 -4.43 10.19
C PHE A 64 -11.48 -3.18 9.32
N ILE A 65 -10.61 -2.20 9.48
CA ILE A 65 -10.62 -0.92 8.77
C ILE A 65 -9.65 -1.01 7.58
N GLY A 66 -10.19 -1.39 6.42
CA GLY A 66 -9.51 -1.38 5.12
C GLY A 66 -9.81 -0.14 4.27
N ALA A 67 -9.94 1.04 4.89
CA ALA A 67 -10.49 2.24 4.25
C ALA A 67 -9.47 3.11 3.49
N GLY A 68 -8.31 2.55 3.10
CA GLY A 68 -7.23 3.29 2.45
C GLY A 68 -6.83 4.53 3.27
N GLY A 69 -6.71 5.70 2.61
CA GLY A 69 -6.40 6.95 3.31
C GLY A 69 -7.41 7.34 4.40
N GLY A 70 -8.67 6.91 4.30
CA GLY A 70 -9.69 7.17 5.32
C GLY A 70 -9.53 6.37 6.61
N ALA A 71 -8.62 5.39 6.65
CA ALA A 71 -8.45 4.51 7.81
C ALA A 71 -8.01 5.26 9.08
N LEU A 72 -7.16 6.29 8.97
CA LEU A 72 -6.72 7.06 10.13
C LEU A 72 -7.89 7.78 10.81
N HIS A 73 -8.80 8.37 10.02
CA HIS A 73 -9.96 9.06 10.54
C HIS A 73 -10.88 8.10 11.31
N LEU A 74 -11.15 6.92 10.73
CA LEU A 74 -11.99 5.90 11.38
C LEU A 74 -11.35 5.32 12.65
N LEU A 75 -10.02 5.11 12.65
CA LEU A 75 -9.30 4.70 13.85
C LEU A 75 -9.36 5.78 14.94
N GLN A 76 -9.20 7.06 14.59
CA GLN A 76 -9.35 8.15 15.56
C GLN A 76 -10.77 8.23 16.12
N LYS A 77 -11.80 8.06 15.29
CA LYS A 77 -13.20 8.00 15.72
C LYS A 77 -13.50 6.85 16.67
N SER A 78 -12.88 5.69 16.45
CA SER A 78 -13.01 4.53 17.35
C SER A 78 -12.54 4.80 18.78
N GLY A 79 -11.76 5.87 19.00
CA GLY A 79 -11.31 6.29 20.32
C GLY A 79 -10.23 5.39 20.93
N ILE A 80 -9.72 4.39 20.20
CA ILE A 80 -8.68 3.51 20.72
C ILE A 80 -7.39 4.30 21.02
N PRO A 81 -6.70 4.04 22.13
CA PRO A 81 -5.46 4.74 22.48
C PRO A 81 -4.39 4.65 21.39
N GLU A 82 -4.29 3.51 20.70
CA GLU A 82 -3.28 3.24 19.69
C GLU A 82 -3.39 4.17 18.47
N ALA A 83 -4.59 4.72 18.18
CA ALA A 83 -4.78 5.66 17.09
C ALA A 83 -4.11 7.03 17.35
N LYS A 84 -3.90 7.39 18.63
CA LYS A 84 -3.28 8.67 19.03
C LYS A 84 -1.80 8.74 18.68
N GLU A 85 -1.17 7.59 18.47
CA GLU A 85 0.24 7.48 18.11
C GLU A 85 0.50 7.77 16.63
N TYR A 86 -0.53 8.03 15.84
CA TYR A 86 -0.42 8.23 14.40
C TYR A 86 -0.95 9.59 13.94
N ALA A 87 -0.22 10.15 12.99
CA ALA A 87 -0.62 11.24 12.12
C ALA A 87 -0.55 10.78 10.67
N GLY A 88 -1.20 11.52 9.79
CA GLY A 88 -1.15 11.29 8.36
C GLY A 88 -0.92 12.60 7.62
N PHE A 89 -0.18 12.55 6.52
CA PHE A 89 -0.24 13.60 5.52
C PHE A 89 -0.44 13.00 4.12
N PRO A 90 -1.30 13.63 3.30
CA PRO A 90 -1.62 13.12 1.98
C PRO A 90 -0.51 13.47 0.98
N VAL A 91 -0.16 12.47 0.16
CA VAL A 91 0.71 12.61 -1.02
C VAL A 91 -0.01 11.96 -2.18
N GLY A 92 -0.30 12.75 -3.20
CA GLY A 92 -0.89 12.28 -4.44
C GLY A 92 0.18 11.88 -5.45
N GLY A 93 -0.27 11.17 -6.49
CA GLY A 93 0.53 10.90 -7.66
C GLY A 93 -0.27 11.17 -8.92
N SER A 94 0.43 11.49 -9.99
CA SER A 94 -0.13 11.54 -11.34
C SER A 94 0.80 10.85 -12.32
N PHE A 95 0.24 10.38 -13.42
CA PHE A 95 0.97 9.69 -14.47
C PHE A 95 0.62 10.28 -15.83
N LEU A 96 1.59 10.39 -16.72
CA LEU A 96 1.30 10.51 -18.14
C LEU A 96 0.88 9.14 -18.65
N VAL A 97 -0.25 9.08 -19.35
CA VAL A 97 -0.86 7.84 -19.83
C VAL A 97 -1.04 7.91 -21.33
N THR A 98 -0.66 6.84 -22.03
CA THR A 98 -1.01 6.64 -23.43
C THR A 98 -1.71 5.30 -23.62
N GLU A 99 -2.79 5.35 -24.39
CA GLU A 99 -3.57 4.19 -24.85
C GLU A 99 -3.41 4.00 -26.37
N ASN A 100 -2.52 4.75 -27.01
CA ASN A 100 -2.24 4.61 -28.45
C ASN A 100 -1.60 3.23 -28.69
N PRO A 101 -2.27 2.30 -29.42
CA PRO A 101 -1.78 0.94 -29.60
C PRO A 101 -0.43 0.90 -30.32
N THR A 102 -0.19 1.85 -31.24
CA THR A 102 1.06 1.96 -31.98
C THR A 102 2.26 2.21 -31.06
N ILE A 103 2.03 2.89 -29.93
CA ILE A 103 3.06 3.15 -28.90
C ILE A 103 3.06 2.04 -27.86
N ALA A 104 1.90 1.67 -27.35
CA ALA A 104 1.78 0.71 -26.25
C ALA A 104 2.28 -0.69 -26.60
N GLU A 105 2.19 -1.10 -27.87
CA GLU A 105 2.70 -2.39 -28.32
C GLU A 105 4.23 -2.46 -28.41
N GLN A 106 4.91 -1.31 -28.48
CA GLN A 106 6.37 -1.25 -28.54
C GLN A 106 7.04 -1.48 -27.17
N HIS A 107 6.30 -1.32 -26.06
CA HIS A 107 6.84 -1.41 -24.69
C HIS A 107 6.15 -2.52 -23.88
N LEU A 108 6.88 -3.62 -23.66
CA LEU A 108 6.39 -4.81 -22.97
C LEU A 108 6.89 -4.96 -21.52
N ALA A 109 7.65 -3.98 -21.02
CA ALA A 109 8.33 -4.06 -19.74
C ALA A 109 7.86 -3.00 -18.74
N LYS A 110 8.34 -3.12 -17.51
CA LYS A 110 8.38 -2.03 -16.53
C LYS A 110 9.82 -1.58 -16.44
N ALA A 111 10.10 -0.36 -16.90
CA ALA A 111 11.43 0.19 -16.96
C ALA A 111 11.60 1.24 -15.87
N TYR A 112 12.44 0.92 -14.89
CA TYR A 112 12.74 1.82 -13.77
C TYR A 112 13.92 2.72 -14.12
N GLY A 113 13.74 4.01 -13.82
CA GLY A 113 14.79 5.00 -13.91
C GLY A 113 15.91 4.81 -12.90
N LYS A 114 17.05 5.44 -13.17
CA LYS A 114 18.03 5.70 -12.12
C LYS A 114 17.53 6.89 -11.30
N ALA A 115 17.59 6.77 -9.97
CA ALA A 115 17.28 7.89 -9.10
C ALA A 115 18.17 9.11 -9.45
N SER A 116 17.56 10.26 -9.68
CA SER A 116 18.30 11.52 -9.75
C SER A 116 18.90 11.83 -8.38
N VAL A 117 20.03 12.56 -8.36
CA VAL A 117 20.72 12.90 -7.12
C VAL A 117 19.76 13.69 -6.22
N GLY A 118 19.53 13.19 -5.00
CA GLY A 118 18.64 13.81 -4.02
C GLY A 118 17.16 13.42 -4.12
N ALA A 119 16.73 12.67 -5.14
CA ALA A 119 15.37 12.16 -5.19
C ALA A 119 15.14 11.06 -4.14
N PRO A 120 14.03 11.10 -3.37
CA PRO A 120 13.66 10.01 -2.50
C PRO A 120 13.54 8.71 -3.31
N PRO A 121 14.02 7.54 -2.82
CA PRO A 121 14.07 6.32 -3.62
C PRO A 121 12.71 5.83 -4.14
N MET A 122 11.60 6.26 -3.52
CA MET A 122 10.24 5.93 -3.97
C MET A 122 9.68 6.87 -5.05
N SER A 123 10.36 7.97 -5.37
CA SER A 123 9.85 9.04 -6.23
C SER A 123 10.42 9.02 -7.64
N VAL A 124 11.20 8.00 -7.99
CA VAL A 124 11.85 7.90 -9.30
C VAL A 124 10.81 7.54 -10.36
N PRO A 125 10.69 8.33 -11.44
CA PRO A 125 9.81 7.99 -12.54
C PRO A 125 10.18 6.65 -13.19
N HIS A 126 9.17 5.95 -13.65
CA HIS A 126 9.30 4.68 -14.35
C HIS A 126 8.27 4.62 -15.49
N LEU A 127 8.61 3.85 -16.52
CA LEU A 127 7.77 3.62 -17.69
C LEU A 127 7.17 2.20 -17.59
N ASP A 128 5.90 2.13 -17.25
CA ASP A 128 5.19 0.90 -16.96
C ASP A 128 4.23 0.52 -18.06
N THR A 129 4.35 -0.71 -18.56
CA THR A 129 3.24 -1.36 -19.28
C THR A 129 2.21 -1.90 -18.29
N ARG A 130 0.92 -1.71 -18.59
CA ARG A 130 -0.23 -2.26 -17.87
C ARG A 130 -1.19 -2.93 -18.84
N VAL A 131 -1.80 -4.03 -18.39
CA VAL A 131 -2.86 -4.70 -19.15
C VAL A 131 -4.18 -4.51 -18.42
N LEU A 132 -5.03 -3.65 -18.97
CA LEU A 132 -6.33 -3.30 -18.40
C LEU A 132 -7.42 -3.75 -19.37
N ASP A 133 -8.27 -4.66 -18.93
CA ASP A 133 -9.42 -5.18 -19.70
C ASP A 133 -9.03 -5.61 -21.13
N GLY A 134 -7.88 -6.31 -21.24
CA GLY A 134 -7.32 -6.80 -22.51
C GLY A 134 -6.58 -5.74 -23.34
N LYS A 135 -6.60 -4.46 -22.94
CA LYS A 135 -5.88 -3.37 -23.61
C LYS A 135 -4.57 -3.08 -22.92
N ARG A 136 -3.53 -2.83 -23.72
CA ARG A 136 -2.23 -2.42 -23.22
C ARG A 136 -2.18 -0.90 -23.10
N VAL A 137 -1.72 -0.42 -21.95
CA VAL A 137 -1.64 1.00 -21.60
C VAL A 137 -0.25 1.27 -21.03
N ILE A 138 0.37 2.38 -21.42
CA ILE A 138 1.66 2.78 -20.87
C ILE A 138 1.47 3.95 -19.90
N LEU A 139 2.07 3.84 -18.73
CA LEU A 139 2.06 4.88 -17.71
C LEU A 139 3.50 5.34 -17.46
N PHE A 140 3.70 6.65 -17.41
CA PHE A 140 4.96 7.28 -17.02
C PHE A 140 4.77 8.18 -15.81
N GLY A 141 5.61 8.00 -14.80
CA GLY A 141 5.54 8.72 -13.52
C GLY A 141 6.04 7.84 -12.37
N PRO A 142 5.67 8.10 -11.11
CA PRO A 142 4.71 9.12 -10.69
C PRO A 142 5.32 10.54 -10.68
N PHE A 143 4.51 11.52 -11.03
CA PHE A 143 4.73 12.92 -10.65
C PHE A 143 3.97 13.21 -9.37
N ALA A 144 4.64 13.78 -8.36
CA ALA A 144 3.99 14.03 -7.08
C ALA A 144 2.90 15.10 -7.23
N THR A 145 1.77 14.88 -6.55
CA THR A 145 0.69 15.86 -6.45
C THR A 145 0.31 16.09 -4.99
N PHE A 146 -0.38 17.19 -4.71
CA PHE A 146 -0.78 17.56 -3.37
C PHE A 146 -2.28 17.81 -3.32
N SER A 147 -2.91 17.26 -2.31
CA SER A 147 -4.31 17.48 -1.97
C SER A 147 -4.42 17.32 -0.47
N THR A 148 -5.31 18.06 0.19
CA THR A 148 -5.59 17.83 1.61
C THR A 148 -6.56 16.68 1.85
N LYS A 149 -7.09 16.07 0.79
CA LYS A 149 -8.00 14.93 0.83
C LYS A 149 -7.26 13.62 1.09
N PHE A 150 -7.85 12.74 1.89
CA PHE A 150 -7.31 11.41 2.16
C PHE A 150 -7.90 10.35 1.21
N LEU A 151 -9.08 10.63 0.64
CA LEU A 151 -9.75 9.80 -0.38
C LEU A 151 -9.98 10.60 -1.67
N LYS A 152 -10.18 9.91 -2.80
CA LYS A 152 -10.48 10.58 -4.09
C LYS A 152 -11.69 11.51 -3.98
N GLU A 153 -12.77 10.99 -3.40
CA GLU A 153 -14.01 11.73 -3.10
C GLU A 153 -14.07 12.19 -1.63
N GLY A 154 -12.91 12.43 -1.00
CA GLY A 154 -12.78 12.86 0.39
C GLY A 154 -12.96 14.36 0.61
N SER A 155 -12.83 14.80 1.87
CA SER A 155 -12.98 16.20 2.26
C SER A 155 -11.65 16.95 2.19
N TYR A 156 -11.67 18.21 1.76
CA TYR A 156 -10.49 19.08 1.88
C TYR A 156 -10.10 19.39 3.33
N LEU A 157 -10.98 19.06 4.29
CA LEU A 157 -10.70 19.18 5.71
C LEU A 157 -10.10 17.89 6.32
N ASP A 158 -9.83 16.85 5.52
CA ASP A 158 -9.32 15.57 6.05
C ASP A 158 -8.02 15.76 6.85
N LEU A 159 -7.04 16.48 6.28
CA LEU A 159 -5.79 16.80 7.00
C LEU A 159 -6.04 17.57 8.30
N LEU A 160 -6.94 18.56 8.28
CA LEU A 160 -7.23 19.37 9.46
C LEU A 160 -7.93 18.55 10.54
N THR A 161 -8.94 17.76 10.17
CA THR A 161 -9.78 16.97 11.09
C THR A 161 -9.05 15.76 11.67
N THR A 162 -8.00 15.28 11.00
CA THR A 162 -7.12 14.21 11.52
C THR A 162 -5.92 14.74 12.31
N THR A 163 -5.70 16.06 12.28
CA THR A 163 -4.71 16.74 13.13
C THR A 163 -5.30 16.94 14.52
N THR A 164 -4.62 16.40 15.53
CA THR A 164 -5.01 16.42 16.93
C THR A 164 -3.88 17.02 17.77
N THR A 165 -4.19 17.38 19.02
CA THR A 165 -3.18 17.83 19.99
C THR A 165 -2.10 16.77 20.24
N HIS A 166 -2.41 15.49 20.03
CA HIS A 166 -1.48 14.38 20.24
C HIS A 166 -0.49 14.20 19.07
N ASN A 167 -0.87 14.58 17.85
CA ASN A 167 -0.09 14.26 16.65
C ASN A 167 0.49 15.50 15.91
N VAL A 168 0.07 16.72 16.26
CA VAL A 168 0.60 17.97 15.68
C VAL A 168 2.10 18.14 15.92
N TRP A 169 2.60 17.76 17.10
CA TRP A 169 4.02 17.82 17.42
C TRP A 169 4.86 16.82 16.61
N PRO A 170 4.49 15.52 16.55
CA PRO A 170 5.10 14.57 15.62
C PRO A 170 5.11 15.05 14.16
N MET A 171 3.98 15.59 13.67
CA MET A 171 3.89 16.13 12.30
C MET A 171 4.90 17.24 12.05
N THR A 172 5.03 18.17 12.99
CA THR A 172 5.95 19.30 12.89
C THR A 172 7.42 18.83 12.88
N LYS A 173 7.76 17.88 13.76
CA LYS A 173 9.11 17.30 13.82
C LYS A 173 9.51 16.60 12.53
N VAL A 174 8.60 15.81 11.96
CA VAL A 174 8.84 15.16 10.66
C VAL A 174 8.96 16.20 9.55
N GLY A 175 8.11 17.24 9.52
CA GLY A 175 8.20 18.29 8.50
C GLY A 175 9.55 19.02 8.48
N ILE A 176 10.15 19.25 9.66
CA ILE A 176 11.49 19.85 9.78
C ILE A 176 12.57 18.85 9.36
N LYS A 177 12.48 17.60 9.83
CA LYS A 177 13.49 16.56 9.57
C LYS A 177 13.52 16.15 8.10
N GLU A 178 12.35 16.00 7.50
CA GLU A 178 12.15 15.56 6.13
C GLU A 178 11.98 16.77 5.18
N TYR A 179 12.58 17.92 5.53
CA TYR A 179 12.55 19.12 4.69
C TYR A 179 12.97 18.85 3.23
N PRO A 180 14.01 18.05 2.92
CA PRO A 180 14.36 17.73 1.53
C PRO A 180 13.23 17.02 0.78
N LEU A 181 12.45 16.16 1.46
CA LEU A 181 11.28 15.53 0.86
C LEU A 181 10.18 16.57 0.59
N VAL A 182 9.93 17.47 1.54
CA VAL A 182 8.94 18.55 1.36
C VAL A 182 9.32 19.47 0.20
N GLU A 183 10.59 19.85 0.11
CA GLU A 183 11.15 20.66 -0.98
C GLU A 183 11.01 19.94 -2.33
N TYR A 184 11.37 18.64 -2.38
CA TYR A 184 11.18 17.83 -3.58
C TYR A 184 9.71 17.78 -4.02
N LEU A 185 8.79 17.50 -3.08
CA LEU A 185 7.36 17.47 -3.36
C LEU A 185 6.86 18.82 -3.87
N ALA A 186 7.30 19.94 -3.28
CA ALA A 186 6.97 21.28 -3.74
C ALA A 186 7.46 21.54 -5.17
N GLY A 187 8.70 21.12 -5.49
CA GLY A 187 9.24 21.21 -6.85
C GLY A 187 8.42 20.41 -7.88
N GLN A 188 7.98 19.19 -7.50
CA GLN A 188 7.10 18.37 -8.36
C GLN A 188 5.75 19.03 -8.65
N LEU A 189 5.20 19.79 -7.69
CA LEU A 189 3.96 20.54 -7.89
C LEU A 189 4.11 21.71 -8.88
N MET A 190 5.32 22.23 -9.02
CA MET A 190 5.63 23.35 -9.92
C MET A 190 5.90 22.91 -11.36
N LEU A 191 5.98 21.60 -11.63
CA LEU A 191 6.20 21.08 -12.98
C LEU A 191 5.04 21.44 -13.91
N SER A 192 5.38 22.04 -15.05
CA SER A 192 4.46 22.25 -16.17
C SER A 192 4.22 20.95 -16.95
N ASP A 193 3.23 20.95 -17.84
CA ASP A 193 3.00 19.81 -18.74
C ASP A 193 4.18 19.57 -19.70
N GLU A 194 4.88 20.65 -20.07
CA GLU A 194 6.11 20.56 -20.87
C GLU A 194 7.25 19.89 -20.09
N ASP A 195 7.42 20.23 -18.81
CA ASP A 195 8.44 19.60 -17.96
C ASP A 195 8.17 18.10 -17.78
N ARG A 196 6.90 17.72 -17.57
CA ARG A 196 6.47 16.31 -17.48
C ARG A 196 6.74 15.55 -18.78
N LEU A 197 6.47 16.18 -19.93
CA LEU A 197 6.75 15.60 -21.24
C LEU A 197 8.26 15.48 -21.48
N ASN A 198 9.05 16.46 -21.07
CA ASN A 198 10.51 16.42 -21.20
C ASN A 198 11.11 15.30 -20.34
N ALA A 199 10.61 15.11 -19.11
CA ALA A 199 10.97 13.95 -18.29
C ALA A 199 10.62 12.63 -18.97
N LEU A 200 9.45 12.53 -19.63
CA LEU A 200 9.09 11.34 -20.41
C LEU A 200 10.07 11.11 -21.58
N LYS A 201 10.52 12.17 -22.26
CA LYS A 201 11.47 12.06 -23.38
C LYS A 201 12.83 11.49 -22.97
N GLU A 202 13.21 11.56 -21.70
CA GLU A 202 14.42 10.85 -21.22
C GLU A 202 14.29 9.33 -21.30
N TYR A 203 13.05 8.79 -21.25
CA TYR A 203 12.74 7.37 -21.34
C TYR A 203 12.20 6.96 -22.70
N PHE A 204 11.46 7.87 -23.35
CA PHE A 204 10.83 7.68 -24.65
C PHE A 204 11.07 8.92 -25.54
N PRO A 205 12.26 9.04 -26.17
CA PRO A 205 12.70 10.27 -26.84
C PRO A 205 11.75 10.84 -27.89
N ASN A 206 10.99 9.97 -28.56
CA ASN A 206 10.05 10.34 -29.61
C ASN A 206 8.64 10.67 -29.10
N ALA A 207 8.46 10.87 -27.78
CA ALA A 207 7.16 11.22 -27.20
C ALA A 207 6.62 12.54 -27.76
N LYS A 208 5.38 12.50 -28.25
CA LYS A 208 4.63 13.66 -28.72
C LYS A 208 3.52 14.00 -27.74
N ALA A 209 3.34 15.27 -27.40
CA ALA A 209 2.35 15.69 -26.40
C ALA A 209 0.93 15.15 -26.67
N GLU A 210 0.52 15.10 -27.94
CA GLU A 210 -0.82 14.65 -28.37
C GLU A 210 -1.14 13.19 -28.04
N ASP A 211 -0.12 12.34 -27.86
CA ASP A 211 -0.30 10.92 -27.55
C ASP A 211 -0.46 10.63 -26.06
N TRP A 212 -0.25 11.63 -25.20
CA TRP A 212 -0.18 11.46 -23.75
C TRP A 212 -1.14 12.41 -23.03
N ARG A 213 -1.83 11.86 -22.02
CA ARG A 213 -2.70 12.65 -21.14
C ARG A 213 -2.28 12.47 -19.69
N LEU A 214 -2.37 13.54 -18.90
CA LEU A 214 -2.14 13.46 -17.47
C LEU A 214 -3.34 12.76 -16.81
N TRP A 215 -3.05 11.75 -15.99
CA TRP A 215 -4.03 11.02 -15.19
C TRP A 215 -3.71 11.19 -13.71
N GLN A 216 -4.70 11.63 -12.94
CA GLN A 216 -4.59 11.75 -11.49
C GLN A 216 -4.81 10.38 -10.83
N ALA A 217 -3.82 9.91 -10.08
CA ALA A 217 -3.90 8.66 -9.33
C ALA A 217 -4.69 8.83 -8.02
N GLY A 218 -4.83 7.73 -7.26
CA GLY A 218 -5.38 7.80 -5.91
C GLY A 218 -4.46 8.57 -4.95
N GLN A 219 -5.06 9.10 -3.88
CA GLN A 219 -4.30 9.70 -2.78
C GLN A 219 -3.68 8.61 -1.91
N ARG A 220 -2.43 8.82 -1.50
CA ARG A 220 -1.75 7.99 -0.48
C ARG A 220 -1.60 8.82 0.78
N VAL A 221 -1.89 8.25 1.94
CA VAL A 221 -1.63 8.91 3.22
C VAL A 221 -0.32 8.35 3.76
N GLN A 222 0.70 9.20 3.83
CA GLN A 222 1.96 8.90 4.49
C GLN A 222 1.78 9.01 6.00
N ILE A 223 2.32 8.04 6.73
CA ILE A 223 2.04 7.92 8.16
C ILE A 223 3.21 8.43 8.96
N ILE A 224 2.90 9.21 9.98
CA ILE A 224 3.84 9.68 10.97
C ILE A 224 3.49 8.97 12.27
N LYS A 225 4.42 8.14 12.74
CA LYS A 225 4.29 7.49 14.04
C LYS A 225 5.00 8.33 15.08
N ARG A 226 4.37 8.54 16.23
CA ARG A 226 5.01 9.16 17.38
C ARG A 226 6.19 8.28 17.83
N ASP A 227 7.26 8.96 18.22
CA ASP A 227 8.47 8.33 18.74
C ASP A 227 8.96 9.16 19.92
N GLU A 228 9.33 8.50 21.02
CA GLU A 228 9.70 9.19 22.26
C GLU A 228 11.01 9.98 22.11
N ALA A 229 11.95 9.49 21.31
CA ALA A 229 13.27 10.11 21.13
C ALA A 229 13.27 11.15 20.00
N ALA A 230 12.68 10.79 18.84
CA ALA A 230 12.66 11.63 17.65
C ALA A 230 11.48 12.63 17.63
N GLY A 231 10.49 12.47 18.50
CA GLY A 231 9.24 13.22 18.52
C GLY A 231 8.24 12.80 17.43
N GLY A 232 8.72 12.23 16.33
CA GLY A 232 7.92 11.63 15.25
C GLY A 232 8.82 11.01 14.18
N VAL A 233 8.35 9.92 13.56
CA VAL A 233 9.07 9.19 12.50
C VAL A 233 8.14 8.93 11.34
N LEU A 234 8.59 9.28 10.14
CA LEU A 234 7.91 8.96 8.89
C LEU A 234 7.98 7.45 8.61
N LYS A 235 6.82 6.84 8.35
CA LYS A 235 6.66 5.44 7.97
C LYS A 235 6.31 5.37 6.48
N LEU A 236 7.17 4.71 5.72
CA LEU A 236 7.03 4.57 4.27
C LEU A 236 6.26 3.30 3.86
N GLY A 237 6.05 2.37 4.80
CA GLY A 237 5.32 1.12 4.60
C GLY A 237 3.88 1.14 5.09
N THR A 238 3.26 -0.04 5.12
CA THR A 238 1.96 -0.25 5.76
C THR A 238 2.15 -0.53 7.25
N GLU A 239 1.46 0.20 8.10
CA GLU A 239 1.44 -0.01 9.56
C GLU A 239 0.13 -0.70 9.97
N ILE A 240 0.25 -1.73 10.81
CA ILE A 240 -0.90 -2.44 11.38
C ILE A 240 -1.22 -1.86 12.76
N VAL A 241 -2.31 -1.12 12.84
CA VAL A 241 -2.87 -0.64 14.11
C VAL A 241 -3.90 -1.63 14.58
N ALA A 242 -3.77 -2.13 15.81
CA ALA A 242 -4.74 -3.03 16.43
C ALA A 242 -4.94 -2.60 17.87
N SER A 243 -6.18 -2.66 18.37
CA SER A 243 -6.46 -2.42 19.77
C SER A 243 -5.80 -3.49 20.66
N GLN A 244 -5.51 -3.13 21.91
CA GLN A 244 -4.96 -4.03 22.91
C GLN A 244 -5.75 -5.34 23.06
N ASP A 245 -7.07 -5.28 22.94
CA ASP A 245 -7.97 -6.45 23.02
C ASP A 245 -8.16 -7.19 21.68
N GLY A 246 -7.55 -6.70 20.58
CA GLY A 246 -7.63 -7.30 19.25
C GLY A 246 -9.00 -7.20 18.58
N SER A 247 -9.97 -6.49 19.15
CA SER A 247 -11.34 -6.38 18.64
C SER A 247 -11.49 -5.41 17.46
N ILE A 248 -10.51 -4.53 17.23
CA ILE A 248 -10.45 -3.68 16.04
C ILE A 248 -9.03 -3.61 15.51
N ALA A 249 -8.90 -3.63 14.18
CA ALA A 249 -7.62 -3.37 13.51
C ALA A 249 -7.81 -2.56 12.24
N GLY A 250 -6.79 -1.80 11.86
CA GLY A 250 -6.76 -1.02 10.63
C GLY A 250 -5.36 -1.04 10.01
N LEU A 251 -5.35 -0.83 8.69
CA LEU A 251 -4.12 -0.64 7.93
C LEU A 251 -3.93 0.84 7.64
N LEU A 252 -2.78 1.38 8.03
CA LEU A 252 -2.37 2.74 7.76
C LEU A 252 -1.18 2.75 6.79
N GLY A 253 -1.00 3.84 6.04
CA GLY A 253 0.22 4.05 5.25
C GLY A 253 0.10 3.62 3.80
N ALA A 254 1.24 3.23 3.24
CA ALA A 254 1.31 2.83 1.84
C ALA A 254 0.35 1.66 1.60
N SER A 255 -0.43 1.75 0.51
CA SER A 255 -1.26 0.63 0.06
C SER A 255 -0.35 -0.57 -0.18
N PRO A 256 -0.64 -1.74 0.42
CA PRO A 256 0.13 -2.93 0.15
C PRO A 256 0.15 -3.23 -1.36
N GLY A 257 1.35 -3.40 -1.91
CA GLY A 257 1.52 -3.86 -3.28
C GLY A 257 1.30 -5.36 -3.39
N ALA A 258 1.41 -5.90 -4.61
CA ALA A 258 1.26 -7.34 -4.87
C ALA A 258 2.13 -8.21 -3.94
N SER A 259 3.36 -7.77 -3.69
CA SER A 259 4.35 -8.50 -2.88
C SER A 259 4.09 -8.42 -1.37
N THR A 260 3.34 -7.42 -0.89
CA THR A 260 3.21 -7.17 0.56
C THR A 260 1.80 -7.40 1.11
N ALA A 261 0.75 -7.39 0.27
CA ALA A 261 -0.63 -7.54 0.71
C ALA A 261 -0.88 -8.85 1.48
N ALA A 262 -0.49 -9.99 0.90
CA ALA A 262 -0.66 -11.30 1.53
C ALA A 262 0.08 -11.44 2.87
N PRO A 263 1.40 -11.15 2.98
CA PRO A 263 2.11 -11.26 4.26
C PRO A 263 1.61 -10.27 5.31
N ILE A 264 1.16 -9.07 4.92
CA ILE A 264 0.53 -8.12 5.85
C ILE A 264 -0.76 -8.71 6.42
N MET A 265 -1.63 -9.29 5.60
CA MET A 265 -2.87 -9.90 6.10
C MET A 265 -2.61 -11.10 7.00
N LEU A 266 -1.59 -11.92 6.70
CA LEU A 266 -1.14 -12.99 7.60
C LEU A 266 -0.67 -12.44 8.95
N THR A 267 0.05 -11.31 8.95
CA THR A 267 0.48 -10.62 10.16
C THR A 267 -0.71 -10.07 10.96
N VAL A 268 -1.73 -9.53 10.28
CA VAL A 268 -2.99 -9.12 10.93
C VAL A 268 -3.63 -10.32 11.64
N LEU A 269 -3.79 -11.45 10.95
CA LEU A 269 -4.36 -12.67 11.55
C LEU A 269 -3.57 -13.14 12.77
N GLN A 270 -2.23 -13.16 12.69
CA GLN A 270 -1.36 -13.52 13.82
C GLN A 270 -1.50 -12.55 15.01
N LYS A 271 -1.76 -11.27 14.75
CA LYS A 271 -1.86 -10.23 15.79
C LYS A 271 -3.23 -10.23 16.47
N VAL A 272 -4.32 -10.23 15.70
CA VAL A 272 -5.69 -10.08 16.24
C VAL A 272 -6.41 -11.40 16.48
N PHE A 273 -6.02 -12.47 15.79
CA PHE A 273 -6.62 -13.81 15.94
C PHE A 273 -5.59 -14.83 16.42
N LYS A 274 -4.60 -14.41 17.22
CA LYS A 274 -3.47 -15.24 17.67
C LYS A 274 -3.90 -16.60 18.21
N ASP A 275 -4.96 -16.64 19.02
CA ASP A 275 -5.43 -17.87 19.67
C ASP A 275 -6.09 -18.82 18.66
N LYS A 276 -6.71 -18.28 17.60
CA LYS A 276 -7.24 -19.06 16.49
C LYS A 276 -6.12 -19.56 15.60
N VAL A 277 -5.18 -18.70 15.23
CA VAL A 277 -4.00 -19.06 14.43
C VAL A 277 -3.19 -20.17 15.10
N ALA A 278 -3.10 -20.20 16.43
CA ALA A 278 -2.42 -21.27 17.16
C ALA A 278 -3.13 -22.65 17.09
N THR A 279 -4.39 -22.72 16.65
CA THR A 279 -5.12 -23.99 16.58
C THR A 279 -4.67 -24.86 15.40
N PRO A 280 -4.70 -26.20 15.55
CA PRO A 280 -4.40 -27.12 14.45
C PRO A 280 -5.26 -26.90 13.21
N GLU A 281 -6.54 -26.55 13.40
CA GLU A 281 -7.49 -26.30 12.30
C GLU A 281 -7.05 -25.12 11.44
N TRP A 282 -6.71 -23.98 12.05
CA TRP A 282 -6.24 -22.82 11.31
C TRP A 282 -4.85 -23.03 10.72
N GLN A 283 -3.95 -23.70 11.43
CA GLN A 283 -2.64 -24.05 10.89
C GLN A 283 -2.78 -24.91 9.63
N ALA A 284 -3.64 -25.93 9.65
CA ALA A 284 -3.92 -26.75 8.47
C ALA A 284 -4.49 -25.91 7.32
N LYS A 285 -5.44 -25.00 7.61
CA LYS A 285 -6.04 -24.13 6.59
C LYS A 285 -5.05 -23.13 6.00
N LEU A 286 -4.18 -22.54 6.82
CA LEU A 286 -3.16 -21.60 6.39
C LEU A 286 -2.15 -22.28 5.44
N HIS A 287 -1.67 -23.48 5.79
CA HIS A 287 -0.77 -24.24 4.90
C HIS A 287 -1.46 -24.76 3.64
N GLN A 288 -2.78 -24.98 3.67
CA GLN A 288 -3.54 -25.29 2.46
C GLN A 288 -3.55 -24.12 1.47
N ILE A 289 -3.70 -22.88 1.96
CA ILE A 289 -3.79 -21.68 1.13
C ILE A 289 -2.39 -21.18 0.73
N VAL A 290 -1.45 -21.21 1.68
CA VAL A 290 -0.07 -20.74 1.53
C VAL A 290 0.87 -21.86 1.99
N PRO A 291 1.25 -22.79 1.10
CA PRO A 291 2.11 -23.93 1.44
C PRO A 291 3.42 -23.54 2.12
N SER A 292 4.01 -22.40 1.70
CA SER A 292 5.25 -21.86 2.25
C SER A 292 5.10 -21.13 3.59
N TYR A 293 3.91 -21.11 4.20
CA TYR A 293 3.68 -20.38 5.44
C TYR A 293 4.67 -20.80 6.53
N GLY A 294 5.28 -19.82 7.21
CA GLY A 294 6.31 -20.06 8.23
C GLY A 294 7.70 -20.45 7.69
N THR A 295 7.88 -20.57 6.37
CA THR A 295 9.16 -20.94 5.76
C THR A 295 9.92 -19.71 5.26
N GLN A 296 11.18 -19.54 5.69
CA GLN A 296 12.09 -18.54 5.12
C GLN A 296 12.66 -19.05 3.79
N LEU A 297 12.33 -18.36 2.69
CA LEU A 297 12.75 -18.75 1.33
C LEU A 297 14.13 -18.18 0.95
N ASN A 298 14.51 -17.00 1.43
CA ASN A 298 15.73 -16.29 1.02
C ASN A 298 17.04 -17.09 1.24
N GLY A 299 17.03 -18.10 2.12
CA GLY A 299 18.18 -18.96 2.41
C GLY A 299 18.18 -20.34 1.75
N SER A 300 17.19 -20.68 0.91
CA SER A 300 17.12 -22.00 0.25
C SER A 300 16.67 -21.86 -1.21
N PRO A 301 17.64 -21.89 -2.16
CA PRO A 301 17.35 -21.90 -3.59
C PRO A 301 16.37 -22.99 -4.01
N GLU A 302 16.44 -24.17 -3.39
CA GLU A 302 15.58 -25.32 -3.69
C GLU A 302 14.12 -25.02 -3.32
N LYS A 303 13.88 -24.46 -2.13
CA LYS A 303 12.53 -24.09 -1.68
C LYS A 303 11.96 -22.96 -2.53
N VAL A 304 12.77 -21.98 -2.90
CA VAL A 304 12.37 -20.92 -3.85
C VAL A 304 11.93 -21.54 -5.18
N ALA A 305 12.73 -22.47 -5.74
CA ALA A 305 12.40 -23.13 -7.00
C ALA A 305 11.09 -23.93 -6.92
N GLN A 306 10.87 -24.65 -5.80
CA GLN A 306 9.63 -25.41 -5.56
C GLN A 306 8.40 -24.51 -5.50
N GLU A 307 8.44 -23.45 -4.69
CA GLU A 307 7.33 -22.51 -4.54
C GLU A 307 7.06 -21.73 -5.83
N TRP A 308 8.11 -21.36 -6.56
CA TRP A 308 7.95 -20.66 -7.83
C TRP A 308 7.35 -21.58 -8.90
N ALA A 309 7.76 -22.85 -8.97
CA ALA A 309 7.15 -23.84 -9.88
C ALA A 309 5.69 -24.13 -9.51
N TYR A 310 5.38 -24.26 -8.23
CA TYR A 310 4.01 -24.42 -7.74
C TYR A 310 3.13 -23.22 -8.15
N THR A 311 3.60 -22.00 -7.85
CA THR A 311 2.86 -20.76 -8.17
C THR A 311 2.67 -20.59 -9.67
N ALA A 312 3.70 -20.88 -10.48
CA ALA A 312 3.60 -20.80 -11.93
C ALA A 312 2.57 -21.80 -12.49
N LYS A 313 2.53 -23.03 -11.95
CA LYS A 313 1.53 -24.03 -12.34
C LYS A 313 0.10 -23.60 -11.98
N VAL A 314 -0.11 -23.12 -10.76
CA VAL A 314 -1.44 -22.70 -10.28
C VAL A 314 -1.97 -21.50 -11.06
N LEU A 315 -1.10 -20.57 -11.42
CA LEU A 315 -1.45 -19.36 -12.16
C LEU A 315 -1.32 -19.49 -13.68
N GLU A 316 -1.03 -20.70 -14.18
CA GLU A 316 -0.82 -20.99 -15.61
C GLU A 316 0.22 -20.06 -16.28
N LEU A 317 1.28 -19.73 -15.54
CA LEU A 317 2.37 -18.87 -15.99
C LEU A 317 3.52 -19.70 -16.58
N THR A 318 4.35 -19.04 -17.38
CA THR A 318 5.59 -19.62 -17.89
C THR A 318 6.47 -20.11 -16.71
N PRO A 319 7.00 -21.34 -16.77
CA PRO A 319 7.88 -21.86 -15.74
C PRO A 319 9.06 -20.92 -15.47
N PRO A 320 9.49 -20.78 -14.21
CA PRO A 320 10.60 -19.92 -13.89
C PRO A 320 11.90 -20.43 -14.52
N PRO A 321 12.84 -19.51 -14.85
CA PRO A 321 14.19 -19.94 -15.20
C PRO A 321 14.78 -20.75 -14.03
N ALA A 322 15.61 -21.75 -14.35
CA ALA A 322 16.27 -22.56 -13.32
C ALA A 322 17.01 -21.64 -12.34
N VAL A 323 16.75 -21.80 -11.04
CA VAL A 323 17.48 -21.08 -10.00
C VAL A 323 18.92 -21.60 -10.04
N ILE A 324 19.81 -20.87 -10.69
CA ILE A 324 21.24 -21.19 -10.71
C ILE A 324 21.73 -20.99 -9.28
N ALA A 325 22.04 -22.08 -8.58
CA ALA A 325 22.75 -21.99 -7.31
C ALA A 325 24.07 -21.24 -7.57
N PRO A 326 24.32 -20.09 -6.91
CA PRO A 326 25.67 -19.54 -6.93
C PRO A 326 26.57 -20.57 -6.26
N ALA A 327 27.76 -20.82 -6.82
CA ALA A 327 28.83 -21.42 -6.05
C ALA A 327 29.09 -20.50 -4.84
N VAL A 328 28.58 -20.87 -3.68
CA VAL A 328 28.79 -20.13 -2.44
C VAL A 328 30.27 -20.31 -2.06
N THR A 329 31.14 -19.42 -2.52
CA THR A 329 32.36 -19.15 -1.75
C THR A 329 31.92 -18.49 -0.44
N PRO A 330 32.27 -19.05 0.72
CA PRO A 330 31.89 -18.46 1.99
C PRO A 330 32.53 -17.07 2.10
N VAL A 331 31.71 -16.04 2.04
CA VAL A 331 32.11 -14.70 2.47
C VAL A 331 32.22 -14.79 3.99
N THR A 332 33.45 -14.72 4.50
CA THR A 332 33.72 -14.51 5.92
C THR A 332 32.99 -13.24 6.33
N VAL A 333 31.93 -13.39 7.14
CA VAL A 333 31.27 -12.27 7.81
C VAL A 333 32.26 -11.74 8.83
N ASP A 334 32.81 -10.56 8.57
CA ASP A 334 33.58 -9.82 9.55
C ASP A 334 32.65 -9.44 10.71
N THR A 335 32.85 -10.08 11.86
CA THR A 335 31.98 -9.94 13.05
C THR A 335 32.10 -8.58 13.74
N ASP A 336 32.95 -7.68 13.24
CA ASP A 336 33.17 -6.35 13.83
C ASP A 336 32.50 -5.20 13.06
N ALA A 337 31.76 -5.49 11.97
CA ALA A 337 30.97 -4.47 11.29
C ALA A 337 29.69 -4.16 12.08
N LYS A 338 29.70 -3.04 12.82
CA LYS A 338 28.49 -2.44 13.42
C LYS A 338 27.35 -2.45 12.40
N ALA A 339 26.22 -3.04 12.78
CA ALA A 339 24.98 -2.99 12.01
C ALA A 339 24.69 -1.53 11.59
N PRO A 340 24.42 -1.26 10.30
CA PRO A 340 24.04 0.08 9.87
C PRO A 340 22.78 0.48 10.65
N LYS A 341 22.80 1.69 11.23
CA LYS A 341 21.64 2.24 11.94
C LYS A 341 20.42 2.18 11.01
N ALA A 342 19.33 1.61 11.50
CA ALA A 342 18.05 1.59 10.81
C ALA A 342 17.71 3.03 10.36
N SER A 343 17.59 3.20 9.05
CA SER A 343 17.16 4.45 8.43
C SER A 343 15.99 4.13 7.52
N ALA A 344 15.19 5.12 7.14
CA ALA A 344 14.09 4.92 6.20
C ALA A 344 14.54 4.28 4.86
N ALA A 345 15.83 4.32 4.54
CA ALA A 345 16.43 3.62 3.40
C ALA A 345 16.48 2.09 3.55
N SER A 346 16.61 1.55 4.77
CA SER A 346 16.71 0.09 5.00
C SER A 346 15.36 -0.63 4.96
N ASP A 347 14.25 0.07 5.24
CA ASP A 347 12.89 -0.47 5.11
C ASP A 347 12.46 -0.64 3.62
N MET A 348 13.30 -0.20 2.66
CA MET A 348 13.01 -0.22 1.22
C MET A 348 13.73 -1.31 0.43
N ALA A 349 14.45 -2.22 1.10
CA ALA A 349 15.09 -3.34 0.42
C ALA A 349 14.12 -4.53 0.28
N LEU A 350 13.66 -4.73 -0.97
CA LEU A 350 12.90 -5.84 -1.58
C LEU A 350 11.39 -5.64 -1.79
#